data_AF-A0AB39Z4U0-F1
#
_entry.id   AF-A0AB39Z4U0-F1
#
_cell.length_a   1.000
_cell.length_b   1.000
_cell.length_c   1.000
_cell.angle_alpha   90.00
_cell.angle_beta   90.00
_cell.angle_gamma   90.00
#
_symmetry.space_group_name_H-M   'P 1'
#
loop_
_entity.id
_entity.type
_entity.pdbx_description
1 polymer ?
#
loop_
_entity_poly.entity_id
_entity_poly.type
_entity_poly.pdbx_seq_one_letter_code
_entity_poly.pdbx_strand_id
1 'polypeptide(L)'
;MTANAETDYDLEEEVDSHLRRIFYIKPKCDSPKCNPYIVEYFGVLSLKDLRAPERKLWVIYFCKQPELDKTVGEIHQKYGKKNMFDLYRTPVFSGAALRASVKKHFSELKWFTNGNLLEAPPKSHFNDERVVKTITDLHHLEQQRLYNYIMVKHMWFHRYK
;
A
#
# COMPACT_ATOMS: atom_id res chain seq x y z
N MET A 1 -3.81 43.27 3.91
CA MET A 1 -2.94 43.38 5.11
C MET A 1 -3.84 43.11 6.30
N THR A 2 -3.69 42.08 7.11
CA THR A 2 -2.57 41.20 7.46
C THR A 2 -3.11 39.82 7.84
N ALA A 3 -2.33 38.78 7.51
CA ALA A 3 -2.51 37.42 8.00
C ALA A 3 -2.18 37.33 9.49
N ASN A 4 -2.79 36.37 10.20
CA ASN A 4 -2.18 35.55 11.26
C ASN A 4 -3.18 34.44 11.65
N ALA A 5 -3.11 33.32 10.93
CA ALA A 5 -3.67 32.05 11.39
C ALA A 5 -2.53 31.32 12.10
N GLU A 6 -2.29 31.68 13.36
CA GLU A 6 -1.45 30.88 14.24
C GLU A 6 -2.19 29.59 14.55
N THR A 7 -1.52 28.48 14.25
CA THR A 7 -1.96 27.13 14.58
C THR A 7 -1.81 26.98 16.08
N ASP A 8 -2.93 27.05 16.79
CA ASP A 8 -2.99 26.88 18.24
C ASP A 8 -2.51 25.46 18.57
N TYR A 9 -1.29 25.38 19.11
CA TYR A 9 -0.60 24.14 19.43
C TYR A 9 -1.03 23.76 20.85
N ASP A 10 -1.91 22.77 20.99
CA ASP A 10 -2.45 22.37 22.30
C ASP A 10 -1.41 21.55 23.09
N LEU A 11 -0.53 22.29 23.77
CA LEU A 11 0.52 21.74 24.64
C LEU A 11 -0.06 20.90 25.79
N GLU A 12 -1.27 21.22 26.28
CA GLU A 12 -1.89 20.46 27.36
C GLU A 12 -2.30 19.07 26.89
N GLU A 13 -2.81 18.96 25.67
CA GLU A 13 -3.15 17.68 25.05
C GLU A 13 -1.91 16.79 24.80
N GLU A 14 -0.79 17.39 24.35
CA GLU A 14 0.47 16.67 24.16
C GLU A 14 1.05 16.15 25.49
N VAL A 15 1.04 17.00 26.53
CA VAL A 15 1.50 16.63 27.87
C VAL A 15 0.62 15.52 28.47
N ASP A 16 -0.71 15.63 28.40
CA ASP A 16 -1.63 14.59 28.88
C ASP A 16 -1.40 13.26 28.11
N SER A 17 -1.24 13.31 26.79
CA SER A 17 -0.93 12.14 25.96
C SER A 17 0.40 11.49 26.37
N HIS A 18 1.43 12.30 26.61
CA HIS A 18 2.75 11.82 27.03
C HIS A 18 2.71 11.17 28.41
N LEU A 19 2.04 11.81 29.38
CA LEU A 19 1.87 11.28 30.73
C LEU A 19 1.07 9.97 30.71
N ARG A 20 -0.02 9.90 29.95
CA ARG A 20 -0.78 8.64 29.79
C ARG A 20 0.08 7.51 29.26
N ARG A 21 0.98 7.81 28.31
CA ARG A 21 1.92 6.84 27.75
C ARG A 21 2.98 6.38 28.75
N ILE A 22 3.48 7.28 29.61
CA ILE A 22 4.43 6.96 30.68
C ILE A 22 3.76 6.11 31.77
N PHE A 23 2.54 6.48 32.17
CA PHE A 23 1.83 5.86 33.29
C PHE A 23 0.93 4.68 32.89
N TYR A 24 1.02 4.20 31.64
CA TYR A 24 0.18 3.12 31.10
C TYR A 24 -1.33 3.36 31.27
N ILE A 25 -1.75 4.63 31.36
CA ILE A 25 -3.17 5.02 31.41
C ILE A 25 -3.73 4.86 30.01
N LYS A 26 -4.95 4.33 29.87
CA LYS A 26 -5.62 4.22 28.56
C LYS A 26 -5.59 5.58 27.85
N PRO A 27 -5.11 5.64 26.60
CA PRO A 27 -5.20 6.87 25.81
C PRO A 27 -6.66 7.28 25.71
N LYS A 28 -6.90 8.60 25.58
CA LYS A 28 -8.24 9.09 25.27
C LYS A 28 -8.72 8.36 24.01
N CYS A 29 -9.91 7.80 24.08
CA CYS A 29 -10.47 6.98 23.01
C CYS A 29 -10.95 7.95 21.92
N ASP A 30 -10.01 8.51 21.16
CA ASP A 30 -10.37 9.18 19.92
C ASP A 30 -11.05 8.12 19.04
N SER A 31 -12.23 8.44 18.54
CA SER A 31 -12.89 7.61 17.54
C SER A 31 -11.85 7.30 16.46
N PRO A 32 -11.60 6.02 16.14
CA PRO A 32 -10.53 5.68 15.22
C PRO A 32 -10.78 6.41 13.89
N LYS A 33 -9.82 7.26 13.48
CA LYS A 33 -9.88 7.96 12.18
C LYS A 33 -10.01 6.98 10.99
N CYS A 34 -9.71 5.70 11.23
CA CYS A 34 -9.82 4.62 10.27
C CYS A 34 -11.00 3.70 10.62
N ASN A 35 -11.93 3.51 9.67
CA ASN A 35 -13.00 2.52 9.82
C ASN A 35 -12.41 1.11 9.69
N PRO A 36 -12.41 0.29 10.75
CA PRO A 36 -11.77 -1.03 10.76
C PRO A 36 -12.42 -2.04 9.82
N TYR A 37 -13.61 -1.75 9.31
CA TYR A 37 -14.35 -2.62 8.39
C TYR A 37 -14.03 -2.36 6.92
N ILE A 38 -13.30 -1.29 6.59
CA ILE A 38 -12.93 -0.99 5.21
C ILE A 38 -11.58 -1.64 4.91
N VAL A 39 -11.64 -2.70 4.11
CA VAL A 39 -10.45 -3.43 3.63
C VAL A 39 -9.88 -2.72 2.40
N GLU A 40 -8.56 -2.51 2.40
CA GLU A 40 -7.83 -2.08 1.21
C GLU A 40 -7.42 -3.30 0.38
N TYR A 41 -7.45 -3.16 -0.94
CA TYR A 41 -6.99 -4.16 -1.88
C TYR A 41 -5.78 -3.63 -2.64
N PHE A 42 -4.87 -4.54 -2.95
CA PHE A 42 -3.79 -4.33 -3.90
C PHE A 42 -3.96 -5.31 -5.06
N GLY A 43 -3.80 -4.81 -6.28
CA GLY A 43 -3.93 -5.64 -7.48
C GLY A 43 -2.89 -5.32 -8.53
N VAL A 44 -2.71 -6.29 -9.42
CA VAL A 44 -1.75 -6.25 -10.52
C VAL A 44 -2.44 -6.77 -11.77
N LEU A 45 -2.37 -5.97 -12.81
CA LEU A 45 -2.87 -6.35 -14.13
C LEU A 45 -1.70 -6.43 -15.11
N SER A 46 -1.71 -7.43 -15.98
CA SER A 46 -0.85 -7.52 -17.17
C SER A 46 -1.39 -6.57 -18.24
N LEU A 47 -0.50 -5.81 -18.87
CA LEU A 47 -0.83 -4.92 -19.98
C LEU A 47 -0.08 -5.37 -21.25
N LYS A 48 -0.83 -5.72 -22.30
CA LYS A 48 -0.29 -5.96 -23.63
C LYS A 48 -0.32 -4.69 -24.47
N ASP A 49 0.85 -4.20 -24.85
CA ASP A 49 0.97 -3.10 -25.83
C ASP A 49 0.82 -3.66 -27.24
N LEU A 50 -0.22 -3.23 -27.98
CA LEU A 50 -0.47 -3.67 -29.34
C LEU A 50 0.56 -3.13 -30.35
N ARG A 51 1.21 -2.00 -30.04
CA ARG A 51 2.21 -1.37 -30.92
C ARG A 51 3.59 -1.97 -30.75
N ALA A 52 3.86 -2.55 -29.59
CA ALA A 52 5.17 -3.08 -29.18
C ALA A 52 4.97 -4.30 -28.26
N PRO A 53 4.51 -5.45 -28.80
CA PRO A 53 4.15 -6.63 -28.01
C PRO A 53 5.32 -7.27 -27.24
N GLU A 54 6.55 -6.93 -27.60
CA GLU A 54 7.77 -7.31 -26.88
C GLU A 54 7.93 -6.61 -25.53
N ARG A 55 7.23 -5.48 -25.32
CA ARG A 55 7.26 -4.75 -24.05
C ARG A 55 6.44 -5.50 -23.01
N LYS A 56 7.04 -5.73 -21.86
CA LYS A 56 6.38 -6.38 -20.72
C LYS A 56 5.96 -5.31 -19.72
N LEU A 57 4.66 -5.09 -19.64
CA LEU A 57 4.07 -4.02 -18.87
C LEU A 57 3.08 -4.58 -17.85
N TRP A 58 3.10 -4.02 -16.65
CA TRP A 58 2.15 -4.33 -15.60
C TRP A 58 1.63 -3.05 -14.97
N VAL A 59 0.34 -3.03 -14.63
CA VAL A 59 -0.27 -1.93 -13.91
C VAL A 59 -0.59 -2.41 -12.50
N ILE A 60 0.02 -1.77 -11.51
CA ILE A 60 -0.30 -1.98 -10.10
C ILE A 60 -1.34 -0.95 -9.66
N TYR A 61 -2.27 -1.36 -8.81
CA TYR A 61 -3.27 -0.47 -8.25
C TYR A 61 -3.57 -0.86 -6.81
N PHE A 62 -4.08 0.10 -6.05
CA PHE A 62 -4.64 -0.14 -4.74
C PHE A 62 -5.84 0.77 -4.53
N CYS A 63 -6.84 0.27 -3.81
CA CYS A 63 -8.08 0.99 -3.54
C CYS A 63 -8.81 0.37 -2.37
N LYS A 64 -9.77 1.09 -1.80
CA LYS A 64 -10.67 0.53 -0.80
C LYS A 64 -11.68 -0.40 -1.47
N GLN A 65 -12.19 -1.38 -0.72
CA GLN A 65 -13.18 -2.34 -1.24
C GLN A 65 -14.38 -1.71 -1.98
N PRO A 66 -15.00 -0.61 -1.50
CA PRO A 66 -16.13 0.03 -2.20
C PRO A 66 -15.74 0.68 -3.53
N GLU A 67 -14.47 1.02 -3.71
CA GLU A 67 -13.96 1.74 -4.88
C GLU A 67 -13.41 0.80 -5.95
N LEU A 68 -13.32 -0.51 -5.66
CA LEU A 68 -12.63 -1.50 -6.47
C LEU A 68 -13.12 -1.54 -7.93
N ASP A 69 -14.43 -1.64 -8.14
CA ASP A 69 -15.00 -1.72 -9.49
C ASP A 69 -14.79 -0.43 -10.27
N LYS A 70 -14.85 0.73 -9.59
CA LYS A 70 -14.59 2.04 -10.18
C LYS A 70 -13.13 2.15 -10.61
N THR A 71 -12.19 1.82 -9.73
CA THR A 71 -10.75 1.89 -10.02
C THR A 71 -10.37 0.96 -11.17
N VAL A 72 -10.83 -0.29 -11.15
CA VAL A 72 -10.57 -1.24 -12.24
C VAL A 72 -11.22 -0.78 -13.54
N GLY A 73 -12.43 -0.21 -13.47
CA GLY A 73 -13.12 0.41 -14.61
C GLY A 73 -12.32 1.55 -15.25
N GLU A 74 -11.80 2.48 -14.44
CA GLU A 74 -10.96 3.60 -14.90
C GLU A 74 -9.67 3.12 -15.58
N ILE A 75 -9.03 2.07 -15.03
CA ILE A 75 -7.83 1.46 -15.62
C ILE A 75 -8.18 0.82 -16.98
N HIS A 76 -9.27 0.08 -17.06
CA HIS A 76 -9.75 -0.50 -18.31
C HIS A 76 -10.14 0.54 -19.36
N GLN A 77 -10.71 1.68 -18.94
CA GLN A 77 -11.01 2.79 -19.83
C GLN A 77 -9.74 3.44 -20.37
N LYS A 78 -8.68 3.55 -19.54
CA LYS A 78 -7.42 4.17 -19.93
C LYS A 78 -6.59 3.32 -20.90
N TYR A 79 -6.46 2.02 -20.65
CA TYR A 79 -5.57 1.14 -21.43
C TYR A 79 -6.29 0.18 -22.39
N GLY A 80 -7.63 0.14 -22.30
CA GLY A 80 -8.48 -0.75 -23.08
C GLY A 80 -8.65 -2.11 -22.40
N LYS A 81 -9.90 -2.48 -22.11
CA LYS A 81 -10.25 -3.75 -21.44
C LYS A 81 -9.67 -5.00 -22.11
N LYS A 82 -9.56 -5.03 -23.44
CA LYS A 82 -9.03 -6.20 -24.19
C LYS A 82 -7.52 -6.37 -24.07
N ASN A 83 -6.80 -5.33 -23.67
CA ASN A 83 -5.34 -5.32 -23.57
C ASN A 83 -4.86 -5.64 -22.14
N MET A 84 -5.81 -5.81 -21.22
CA MET A 84 -5.58 -5.91 -19.78
C MET A 84 -6.02 -7.28 -19.30
N PHE A 85 -5.23 -7.90 -18.42
CA PHE A 85 -5.58 -9.16 -17.79
C PHE A 85 -5.26 -9.11 -16.30
N ASP A 86 -6.22 -9.48 -15.46
CA ASP A 86 -6.07 -9.46 -14.00
C ASP A 86 -5.21 -10.64 -13.56
N LEU A 87 -4.05 -10.34 -12.95
CA LEU A 87 -3.09 -11.37 -12.54
C LEU A 87 -3.20 -11.71 -11.07
N TYR A 88 -3.37 -10.68 -10.24
CA TYR A 88 -3.25 -10.81 -8.80
C TYR A 88 -4.11 -9.76 -8.13
N ARG A 89 -4.83 -10.17 -7.08
CA ARG A 89 -5.58 -9.27 -6.22
C ARG A 89 -5.63 -9.85 -4.82
N THR A 90 -5.27 -9.04 -3.83
CA THR A 90 -5.22 -9.48 -2.43
C THR A 90 -5.65 -8.34 -1.50
N PRO A 91 -6.33 -8.64 -0.39
CA PRO A 91 -6.52 -7.66 0.67
C PRO A 91 -5.17 -7.35 1.32
N VAL A 92 -4.96 -6.07 1.65
CA VAL A 92 -3.72 -5.56 2.24
C VAL A 92 -4.02 -4.64 3.40
N PHE A 93 -3.07 -4.53 4.34
CA PHE A 93 -3.19 -3.60 5.45
C PHE A 93 -3.02 -2.14 4.99
N SER A 94 -2.07 -1.88 4.09
CA SER A 94 -1.86 -0.58 3.48
C SER A 94 -1.41 -0.72 2.04
N GLY A 95 -2.30 -0.38 1.09
CA GLY A 95 -1.99 -0.42 -0.33
C GLY A 95 -0.91 0.58 -0.74
N ALA A 96 -0.86 1.73 -0.08
CA ALA A 96 0.16 2.74 -0.31
C ALA A 96 1.56 2.26 0.11
N ALA A 97 1.67 1.59 1.25
CA ALA A 97 2.93 1.02 1.73
C ALA A 97 3.43 -0.09 0.78
N LEU A 98 2.55 -1.05 0.44
CA LEU A 98 2.91 -2.13 -0.48
C LEU A 98 3.31 -1.59 -1.86
N ARG A 99 2.59 -0.59 -2.37
CA ARG A 99 2.96 0.09 -3.62
C ARG A 99 4.36 0.69 -3.55
N ALA A 100 4.71 1.36 -2.46
CA ALA A 100 6.04 1.94 -2.28
C ALA A 100 7.12 0.85 -2.23
N SER A 101 6.89 -0.25 -1.51
CA SER A 101 7.78 -1.41 -1.43
C SER A 101 8.00 -2.06 -2.80
N VAL A 102 6.91 -2.30 -3.55
CA VAL A 102 6.94 -2.87 -4.91
C VAL A 102 7.71 -1.96 -5.86
N LYS A 103 7.40 -0.66 -5.88
CA LYS A 103 8.10 0.30 -6.75
C LYS A 103 9.59 0.35 -6.42
N LYS A 104 9.94 0.40 -5.14
CA LYS A 104 11.33 0.38 -4.69
C LYS A 104 12.06 -0.86 -5.22
N HIS A 105 11.50 -2.04 -4.99
CA HIS A 105 12.10 -3.31 -5.43
C HIS A 105 12.34 -3.35 -6.94
N PHE A 106 11.34 -3.01 -7.75
CA PHE A 106 11.50 -3.04 -9.21
C PHE A 106 12.42 -1.91 -9.73
N SER A 107 12.43 -0.75 -9.08
CA SER A 107 13.37 0.33 -9.44
C SER A 107 14.83 -0.08 -9.22
N GLU A 108 15.12 -0.86 -8.18
CA GLU A 108 16.46 -1.42 -7.91
C GLU A 108 16.87 -2.43 -9.00
N LEU A 109 15.89 -3.11 -9.61
CA LEU A 109 16.09 -3.99 -10.78
C LEU A 109 16.22 -3.22 -12.10
N LYS A 110 16.33 -1.89 -12.07
CA LYS A 110 16.40 -1.00 -13.24
C LYS A 110 15.14 -1.01 -14.11
N TRP A 111 13.98 -1.36 -13.54
CA TRP A 111 12.71 -1.25 -14.24
C TRP A 111 12.27 0.20 -14.34
N PHE A 112 11.47 0.50 -15.36
CA PHE A 112 10.82 1.79 -15.46
C PHE A 112 9.51 1.76 -14.65
N THR A 113 9.48 2.50 -13.55
CA THR A 113 8.38 2.50 -12.58
C THR A 113 7.67 3.86 -12.54
N ASN A 114 6.97 4.23 -13.62
CA ASN A 114 6.26 5.51 -13.69
C ASN A 114 4.83 5.39 -13.15
N GLY A 115 4.53 6.14 -12.09
CA GLY A 115 3.20 6.14 -11.48
C GLY A 115 2.79 4.76 -10.96
N ASN A 116 1.86 4.12 -11.67
CA ASN A 116 1.30 2.78 -11.42
C ASN A 116 1.75 1.75 -12.48
N LEU A 117 2.51 2.19 -13.48
CA LEU A 117 3.01 1.32 -14.54
C LEU A 117 4.40 0.81 -14.16
N LEU A 118 4.59 -0.49 -14.32
CA LEU A 118 5.85 -1.20 -14.20
C LEU A 118 6.23 -1.73 -15.58
N GLU A 119 7.41 -1.37 -16.05
CA GLU A 119 7.93 -1.84 -17.33
C GLU A 119 9.29 -2.51 -17.11
N ALA A 120 9.39 -3.77 -17.54
CA ALA A 120 10.64 -4.49 -17.47
C ALA A 120 11.62 -4.02 -18.56
N PRO A 121 12.94 -4.08 -18.30
CA PRO A 121 13.95 -3.83 -19.32
C PRO A 121 13.80 -4.72 -20.55
N PRO A 122 14.24 -4.28 -21.75
CA PRO A 122 14.27 -5.11 -22.94
C PRO A 122 15.01 -6.42 -22.69
N LYS A 123 14.48 -7.54 -23.23
CA LYS A 123 15.01 -8.90 -23.06
C LYS A 123 15.00 -9.44 -21.62
N SER A 124 14.27 -8.81 -20.70
CA SER A 124 14.08 -9.32 -19.34
C SER A 124 13.45 -10.72 -19.32
N HIS A 125 13.93 -11.60 -18.44
CA HIS A 125 13.37 -12.94 -18.20
C HIS A 125 12.09 -12.94 -17.37
N PHE A 126 11.61 -11.78 -16.90
CA PHE A 126 10.38 -11.72 -16.13
C PHE A 126 9.15 -12.04 -16.99
N ASN A 127 8.24 -12.82 -16.43
CA ASN A 127 6.91 -13.11 -16.96
C ASN A 127 5.88 -12.77 -15.86
N ASP A 128 4.60 -12.88 -16.20
CA ASP A 128 3.50 -12.58 -15.27
C ASP A 128 3.64 -13.35 -13.94
N GLU A 129 3.96 -14.64 -14.01
CA GLU A 129 4.14 -15.50 -12.81
C GLU A 129 5.26 -15.00 -11.89
N ARG A 130 6.42 -14.64 -12.45
CA ARG A 130 7.56 -14.13 -11.66
C ARG A 130 7.23 -12.79 -11.02
N VAL A 131 6.51 -11.92 -11.72
CA VAL A 131 6.07 -10.63 -11.16
C VAL A 131 5.10 -10.85 -10.01
N VAL A 132 4.08 -11.69 -10.21
CA VAL A 132 3.10 -12.03 -9.16
C VAL A 132 3.78 -12.66 -7.95
N LYS A 133 4.71 -13.59 -8.17
CA LYS A 133 5.48 -14.22 -7.10
C LYS A 133 6.26 -13.18 -6.29
N THR A 134 7.01 -12.31 -6.98
CA THR A 134 7.81 -11.26 -6.34
C THR A 134 6.94 -10.32 -5.50
N ILE A 135 5.79 -9.89 -6.03
CA ILE A 135 4.85 -9.02 -5.31
C ILE A 135 4.24 -9.74 -4.11
N THR A 136 3.93 -11.04 -4.24
CA THR A 136 3.41 -11.86 -3.14
C THR A 136 4.44 -12.01 -2.03
N ASP A 137 5.72 -12.23 -2.38
CA ASP A 137 6.81 -12.32 -1.40
C ASP A 137 6.97 -10.99 -0.64
N LEU A 138 6.90 -9.85 -1.33
CA LEU A 138 6.92 -8.53 -0.71
C LEU A 138 5.71 -8.30 0.23
N HIS A 139 4.52 -8.71 -0.19
CA HIS A 139 3.32 -8.64 0.65
C HIS A 139 3.47 -9.51 1.91
N HIS A 140 4.00 -10.72 1.78
CA HIS A 140 4.25 -11.61 2.91
C HIS A 140 5.25 -11.01 3.91
N LEU A 141 6.32 -10.37 3.43
CA LEU A 141 7.27 -9.66 4.29
C LEU A 141 6.62 -8.52 5.07
N GLU A 142 5.70 -7.76 4.46
CA GLU A 142 4.95 -6.71 5.17
C GLU A 142 4.01 -7.29 6.23
N GLN A 143 3.31 -8.38 5.92
CA GLN A 143 2.47 -9.09 6.89
C GLN A 143 3.28 -9.59 8.08
N GLN A 144 4.46 -10.17 7.82
CA GLN A 144 5.35 -10.65 8.88
C GLN A 144 5.85 -9.50 9.77
N ARG A 145 6.19 -8.34 9.19
CA ARG A 145 6.58 -7.14 9.96
C ARG A 145 5.45 -6.65 10.84
N LEU A 146 4.22 -6.59 10.32
CA LEU A 146 3.05 -6.18 11.10
C LEU A 146 2.76 -7.17 12.24
N TYR A 147 2.79 -8.46 11.95
CA TYR A 147 2.63 -9.51 12.96
C TYR A 147 3.66 -9.38 14.08
N ASN A 148 4.94 -9.26 13.73
CA ASN A 148 6.02 -9.10 14.70
C ASN A 148 5.83 -7.84 15.57
N TYR A 149 5.42 -6.72 14.96
CA TYR A 149 5.13 -5.49 15.69
C TYR A 149 3.99 -5.68 16.70
N ILE A 150 2.87 -6.28 16.27
CA ILE A 150 1.71 -6.56 17.14
C ILE A 150 2.13 -7.50 18.27
N MET A 151 2.88 -8.57 17.97
CA MET A 151 3.30 -9.54 18.97
C MET A 151 4.22 -8.93 20.03
N VAL A 152 5.18 -8.10 19.61
CA VAL A 152 6.02 -7.34 20.53
C VAL A 152 5.14 -6.48 21.43
N LYS A 153 4.23 -5.67 20.87
CA LYS A 153 3.33 -4.83 21.68
C LYS A 153 2.45 -5.62 22.65
N HIS A 154 1.93 -6.76 22.22
CA HIS A 154 1.16 -7.67 23.05
C HIS A 154 1.99 -8.23 24.21
N MET A 155 3.23 -8.69 23.93
CA MET A 155 4.16 -9.16 24.97
C MET A 155 4.52 -8.07 25.97
N TRP A 156 4.78 -6.85 25.49
CA TRP A 156 4.99 -5.68 26.36
C TRP A 156 3.76 -5.46 27.23
N PHE A 157 2.55 -5.42 26.66
CA PHE A 157 1.33 -5.22 27.45
C PHE A 157 1.14 -6.29 28.54
N HIS A 158 1.39 -7.56 28.23
CA HIS A 158 1.31 -8.64 29.21
C HIS A 158 2.38 -8.60 30.30
N ARG A 159 3.53 -7.96 30.05
CA ARG A 159 4.62 -7.85 31.01
C ARG A 159 4.41 -6.75 32.06
N TYR A 160 3.59 -5.75 31.75
CA TYR A 160 3.28 -4.61 32.63
C TYR A 160 1.81 -4.59 33.08
N LYS A 161 1.15 -5.75 33.03
CA LYS A 161 -0.19 -5.97 33.56
C LYS A 161 -0.10 -6.84 34.81
#